data_AF-A0A961N236-F1
#
_entry.id   AF-A0A961N236-F1
#
_cell.length_a   1.000
_cell.length_b   1.000
_cell.length_c   1.000
_cell.angle_alpha   90.00
_cell.angle_beta   90.00
_cell.angle_gamma   90.00
#
_symmetry.space_group_name_H-M   'P 1'
#
loop_
_entity.id
_entity.type
_entity.pdbx_description
1 polymer ?
#
loop_
_entity_poly.entity_id
_entity_poly.type
_entity_poly.pdbx_seq_one_letter_code
_entity_poly.pdbx_strand_id
1 'polypeptide(L)'
;MPIVNAATLDAMFRGYKTLYDTAKLGAPSQARKVAMTVGSTGRDEAYNWLGQFPRMREWIGNERVLQQFEAHGFTISNKKFESTVEISRDDISDDRFGVFKPMFQNMGHEAAMHPDELVFGLLPQGFTALCYD
;
A
#
# COMPACT_ATOMS: atom_id res chain seq x y z
N MET A 1 -14.78 -21.35 -33.77
CA MET A 1 -14.85 -20.80 -32.40
C MET A 1 -13.95 -21.64 -31.51
N PRO A 2 -12.93 -21.06 -30.86
CA PRO A 2 -12.12 -21.77 -29.88
C PRO A 2 -13.00 -22.37 -28.77
N ILE A 3 -12.68 -23.61 -28.37
CA ILE A 3 -13.39 -24.29 -27.29
C ILE A 3 -12.92 -23.70 -25.96
N VAL A 4 -13.82 -23.10 -25.19
CA VAL A 4 -13.54 -22.67 -23.82
C VAL A 4 -13.38 -23.89 -22.93
N ASN A 5 -12.13 -24.20 -22.56
CA ASN A 5 -11.79 -25.31 -21.67
C ASN A 5 -10.67 -24.91 -20.69
N ALA A 6 -10.41 -25.76 -19.70
CA ALA A 6 -9.42 -25.47 -18.65
C ALA A 6 -8.02 -25.16 -19.20
N ALA A 7 -7.56 -25.87 -20.24
CA ALA A 7 -6.23 -25.64 -20.82
C ALA A 7 -6.13 -24.26 -21.51
N THR A 8 -7.18 -23.86 -22.24
CA THR A 8 -7.23 -22.55 -22.91
C THR A 8 -7.28 -21.40 -21.91
N LEU A 9 -8.10 -21.52 -20.86
CA LEU A 9 -8.21 -20.50 -19.81
C LEU A 9 -6.91 -20.35 -19.02
N ASP A 10 -6.23 -21.46 -18.73
CA ASP A 10 -4.94 -21.44 -18.03
C ASP A 10 -3.84 -20.78 -18.88
N ALA A 11 -3.77 -21.08 -20.18
CA ALA A 11 -2.85 -20.41 -21.09
C ALA A 11 -3.10 -18.90 -21.18
N MET A 12 -4.38 -18.49 -21.25
CA MET A 12 -4.77 -17.07 -21.23
C MET A 12 -4.36 -16.39 -19.93
N PHE A 13 -4.65 -17.02 -18.79
CA PHE A 13 -4.29 -16.49 -17.47
C PHE A 13 -2.79 -16.26 -17.36
N ARG A 14 -1.95 -17.21 -17.79
CA ARG A 14 -0.49 -17.05 -17.81
C ARG A 14 -0.07 -15.86 -18.68
N GLY A 15 -0.65 -15.73 -19.88
CA GLY A 15 -0.35 -14.61 -20.78
C GLY A 15 -0.71 -13.25 -20.19
N TYR A 16 -1.91 -13.12 -19.61
CA TYR A 16 -2.32 -11.89 -18.93
C TYR A 16 -1.50 -11.61 -17.68
N LYS A 17 -1.14 -12.64 -16.91
CA LYS A 17 -0.24 -12.51 -15.76
C LYS A 17 1.12 -11.95 -16.18
N THR A 18 1.69 -12.43 -17.28
CA THR A 18 2.96 -11.88 -17.81
C THR A 18 2.82 -10.41 -18.21
N LEU A 19 1.71 -10.01 -18.84
CA LEU A 19 1.45 -8.61 -19.18
C LEU A 19 1.32 -7.72 -17.94
N TYR A 20 0.59 -8.19 -16.94
CA TYR A 20 0.44 -7.53 -15.64
C TYR A 20 1.81 -7.37 -14.96
N ASP A 21 2.58 -8.45 -14.81
CA ASP A 21 3.87 -8.43 -14.12
C ASP A 21 4.87 -7.51 -14.84
N THR A 22 4.87 -7.53 -16.17
CA THR A 22 5.74 -6.67 -16.99
C THR A 22 5.38 -5.19 -16.82
N ALA A 23 4.09 -4.85 -16.91
CA ALA A 23 3.65 -3.46 -16.75
C ALA A 23 3.87 -2.95 -15.33
N LYS A 24 3.64 -3.80 -14.32
CA LYS A 24 3.90 -3.49 -12.92
C LYS A 24 5.38 -3.18 -12.66
N LEU A 25 6.29 -3.98 -13.21
CA LEU A 25 7.73 -3.76 -13.06
C LEU A 25 8.23 -2.54 -13.85
N GLY A 26 7.60 -2.22 -14.99
CA GLY A 26 7.97 -1.07 -15.82
C GLY A 26 7.38 0.26 -15.35
N ALA A 27 6.46 0.25 -14.39
CA ALA A 27 5.80 1.46 -13.90
C ALA A 27 6.78 2.32 -13.06
N PRO A 28 6.96 3.62 -13.38
CA PRO A 28 7.93 4.49 -12.70
C PRO A 28 7.45 5.00 -11.32
N SER A 29 7.08 4.11 -10.40
CA SER A 29 6.71 4.48 -9.03
C SER A 29 7.87 5.16 -8.27
N GLN A 30 7.55 6.21 -7.53
CA GLN A 30 8.48 7.02 -6.75
C GLN A 30 8.28 6.89 -5.23
N ALA A 31 7.24 6.19 -4.76
CA ALA A 31 6.93 6.07 -3.33
C ALA A 31 8.14 5.65 -2.48
N ARG A 32 8.96 4.70 -2.95
CA ARG A 32 10.15 4.22 -2.21
C ARG A 32 11.29 5.25 -2.10
N LYS A 33 11.28 6.32 -2.90
CA LYS A 33 12.28 7.39 -2.81
C LYS A 33 11.95 8.38 -1.69
N VAL A 34 10.69 8.47 -1.30
CA VAL A 34 10.18 9.47 -0.34
C VAL A 34 9.60 8.84 0.92
N ALA A 35 9.37 7.53 0.94
CA ALA A 35 8.85 6.80 2.09
C ALA A 35 9.58 5.46 2.29
N MET A 36 9.75 5.08 3.57
CA MET A 36 10.25 3.76 3.94
C MET A 36 9.12 2.73 3.96
N THR A 37 9.42 1.48 3.64
CA THR A 37 8.47 0.36 3.74
C THR A 37 8.74 -0.42 5.02
N VAL A 38 7.74 -0.53 5.88
CA VAL A 38 7.77 -1.38 7.08
C VAL A 38 6.79 -2.54 6.86
N GLY A 39 7.22 -3.76 7.13
CA GLY A 39 6.34 -4.93 7.03
C GLY A 39 5.33 -4.93 8.16
N SER A 40 4.04 -4.99 7.84
CA SER A 40 2.95 -5.18 8.80
C SER A 40 2.12 -6.40 8.42
N THR A 41 1.92 -7.30 9.38
CA THR A 41 1.11 -8.52 9.21
C THR A 41 -0.13 -8.53 10.11
N GLY A 42 -0.20 -7.60 11.08
CA GLY A 42 -1.34 -7.44 11.98
C GLY A 42 -2.53 -6.72 11.35
N ARG A 43 -3.54 -6.42 12.15
CA ARG A 43 -4.65 -5.53 11.74
C ARG A 43 -4.19 -4.07 11.69
N ASP A 44 -3.30 -3.70 12.59
CA ASP A 44 -2.80 -2.36 12.83
C ASP A 44 -1.43 -2.41 13.48
N GLU A 45 -0.63 -1.38 13.24
CA GLU A 45 0.66 -1.16 13.89
C GLU A 45 0.55 0.06 14.79
N ALA A 46 0.79 -0.11 16.08
CA ALA A 46 0.82 0.97 17.05
C ALA A 46 2.28 1.40 17.30
N TYR A 47 2.60 2.64 16.95
CA TYR A 47 3.89 3.26 17.21
C TYR A 47 3.74 4.16 18.44
N ASN A 48 4.13 3.64 19.60
CA ASN A 48 4.14 4.38 20.86
C ASN A 48 5.59 4.71 21.23
N TRP A 49 5.89 5.98 21.49
CA TRP A 49 7.15 6.36 22.15
C TRP A 49 6.83 7.09 23.45
N LEU A 50 7.64 6.83 24.47
CA LEU A 50 7.63 7.66 25.66
C LEU A 50 8.18 9.04 25.30
N GLY A 51 7.49 10.09 25.71
CA GLY A 51 7.98 11.46 25.63
C GLY A 51 9.34 11.62 26.33
N GLN A 52 9.95 12.79 26.13
CA GLN A 52 11.30 13.07 26.61
C GLN A 52 11.47 12.72 28.09
N PHE A 53 12.43 11.84 28.40
CA PHE A 53 12.71 11.46 29.78
C PHE A 53 13.02 12.74 30.58
N PRO A 54 12.36 12.98 31.72
CA PRO A 54 12.52 14.22 32.45
C PRO A 54 13.99 14.40 32.85
N ARG A 55 14.52 15.62 32.62
CA ARG A 55 15.90 15.94 32.99
C ARG A 55 16.06 15.82 34.51
N MET A 56 17.21 15.30 34.92
CA MET A 56 17.60 15.26 36.33
C MET A 56 17.58 16.68 36.90
N ARG A 57 16.88 16.86 38.02
CA ARG A 57 16.84 18.12 38.77
C ARG A 57 17.36 17.89 40.17
N GLU A 58 17.88 18.94 40.79
CA GLU A 58 18.27 18.92 42.19
C GLU A 58 17.06 18.59 43.07
N TRP A 59 17.28 17.74 44.07
CA TRP A 59 16.25 17.31 45.00
C TRP A 59 16.04 18.41 46.05
N ILE A 60 14.97 19.19 45.90
CA ILE A 60 14.60 20.26 46.84
C ILE A 60 13.40 19.81 47.68
N GLY A 61 13.57 19.70 49.00
CA GLY A 61 12.53 19.33 49.98
C GLY A 61 12.49 17.85 50.39
N ASN A 62 11.47 17.45 51.17
CA ASN A 62 11.31 16.08 51.68
C ASN A 62 10.51 15.15 50.75
N GLU A 63 9.88 15.67 49.69
CA GLU A 63 9.03 14.89 48.77
C GLU A 63 9.57 14.86 47.33
N ARG A 64 9.39 13.71 46.67
CA ARG A 64 9.70 13.52 45.25
C ARG A 64 8.64 14.20 44.39
N VAL A 65 9.07 14.97 43.39
CA VAL A 65 8.15 15.37 42.31
C VAL A 65 8.18 14.30 41.23
N LEU A 66 7.06 13.59 41.10
CA LEU A 66 6.83 12.62 40.04
C LEU A 66 6.37 13.36 38.78
N GLN A 67 7.14 13.28 37.71
CA GLN A 67 6.67 13.72 36.41
C GLN A 67 5.95 12.55 35.73
N GLN A 68 4.75 12.82 35.21
CA GLN A 68 4.03 11.86 34.39
C GLN A 68 4.66 11.86 32.99
N PHE A 69 4.90 10.67 32.45
CA PHE A 69 5.32 10.53 31.07
C PHE A 69 4.14 10.83 30.16
N GLU A 70 4.28 11.81 29.28
CA GLU A 70 3.38 11.93 28.14
C GLU A 70 3.78 10.84 27.13
N ALA A 71 2.89 9.88 26.91
CA ALA A 71 3.04 8.89 25.85
C ALA A 71 2.43 9.49 24.59
N HIS A 72 3.26 9.67 23.56
CA HIS A 72 2.78 10.02 22.23
C HIS A 72 2.81 8.75 21.38
N GLY A 73 1.79 8.62 20.52
CA GLY A 73 1.74 7.50 19.61
C GLY A 73 0.69 7.68 18.55
N PHE A 74 0.85 6.93 17.47
CA PHE A 74 -0.15 6.80 16.42
C PHE A 74 -0.30 5.34 16.03
N THR A 75 -1.50 5.01 15.56
CA THR A 75 -1.83 3.69 15.05
C THR A 75 -2.11 3.78 13.57
N ILE A 76 -1.42 2.95 12.78
CA ILE A 76 -1.70 2.79 11.35
C ILE A 76 -2.50 1.50 11.18
N SER A 77 -3.74 1.61 10.69
CA SER A 77 -4.56 0.45 10.36
C SER A 77 -4.32 -0.01 8.92
N ASN A 78 -4.15 -1.32 8.73
CA ASN A 78 -4.00 -1.91 7.40
C ASN A 78 -5.31 -1.81 6.60
N LYS A 79 -5.22 -1.28 5.39
CA LYS A 79 -6.34 -1.16 4.44
C LYS A 79 -6.16 -2.16 3.31
N LYS A 80 -7.28 -2.71 2.84
CA LYS A 80 -7.33 -3.60 1.67
C LYS A 80 -7.82 -2.80 0.47
N PHE A 81 -7.21 -3.03 -0.68
CA PHE A 81 -7.52 -2.34 -1.94
C PHE A 81 -7.78 -3.39 -3.03
N GLU A 82 -8.73 -3.12 -3.92
CA GLU A 82 -9.05 -3.98 -5.04
C GLU A 82 -9.39 -3.17 -6.30
N SER A 83 -9.11 -3.77 -7.46
CA SER A 83 -9.57 -3.30 -8.77
C SER A 83 -9.80 -4.54 -9.62
N THR A 84 -10.95 -5.16 -9.42
CA THR A 84 -11.32 -6.44 -10.06
C THR A 84 -12.12 -6.16 -11.35
N VAL A 85 -11.82 -6.92 -12.42
CA VAL A 85 -12.50 -6.80 -13.72
C VAL A 85 -13.02 -8.16 -14.17
N GLU A 86 -14.22 -8.16 -14.76
CA GLU A 86 -14.86 -9.34 -15.35
C GLU A 86 -14.73 -9.34 -16.88
N ILE A 87 -14.61 -10.52 -17.47
CA ILE A 87 -14.61 -10.73 -18.92
C ILE A 87 -15.70 -11.74 -19.26
N SER A 88 -16.57 -11.40 -20.22
CA SER A 88 -17.63 -12.31 -20.65
C SER A 88 -17.05 -13.57 -21.28
N ARG A 89 -17.72 -14.71 -21.04
CA ARG A 89 -17.40 -15.97 -21.72
C ARG A 89 -17.54 -15.84 -23.24
N ASP A 90 -18.47 -15.03 -23.71
CA ASP A 90 -18.72 -14.86 -25.14
C ASP A 90 -17.53 -14.17 -25.80
N ASP A 91 -16.97 -13.14 -25.17
CA ASP A 91 -15.75 -12.46 -25.63
C ASP A 91 -14.54 -13.40 -25.72
N ILE A 92 -14.47 -14.37 -24.81
CA ILE A 92 -13.44 -15.42 -24.81
C ILE A 92 -13.69 -16.40 -25.96
N SER A 93 -14.95 -16.77 -26.21
CA SER A 93 -15.32 -17.70 -27.29
C SER A 93 -15.14 -17.11 -28.69
N ASP A 94 -15.19 -15.78 -28.80
CA ASP A 94 -15.01 -15.01 -30.03
C ASP A 94 -13.54 -14.67 -30.35
N ASP A 95 -12.57 -15.23 -29.60
CA ASP A 95 -11.12 -15.03 -29.83
C ASP A 95 -10.68 -13.56 -29.72
N ARG A 96 -11.36 -12.76 -28.88
CA ARG A 96 -11.05 -11.32 -28.67
C ARG A 96 -9.91 -11.09 -27.69
N PHE A 97 -9.02 -12.06 -27.50
CA PHE A 97 -8.01 -12.07 -26.43
C PHE A 97 -7.05 -10.88 -26.47
N GLY A 98 -6.70 -10.42 -27.69
CA GLY A 98 -5.80 -9.29 -27.90
C GLY A 98 -6.35 -7.96 -27.42
N VAL A 99 -7.68 -7.80 -27.41
CA VAL A 99 -8.35 -6.54 -27.05
C VAL A 99 -8.17 -6.23 -25.57
N PHE A 100 -8.06 -7.25 -24.72
CA PHE A 100 -7.89 -7.09 -23.28
C PHE A 100 -6.45 -6.83 -22.84
N LYS A 101 -5.46 -6.95 -23.73
CA LYS A 101 -4.04 -6.76 -23.37
C LYS A 101 -3.75 -5.41 -22.69
N PRO A 102 -4.21 -4.26 -23.22
CA PRO A 102 -3.97 -2.97 -22.58
C PRO A 102 -4.59 -2.88 -21.19
N MET A 103 -5.73 -3.54 -20.98
CA MET A 103 -6.43 -3.56 -19.69
C MET A 103 -5.58 -4.23 -18.59
N PHE A 104 -5.01 -5.41 -18.87
CA PHE A 104 -4.15 -6.10 -17.90
C PHE A 104 -2.80 -5.39 -17.69
N GLN A 105 -2.28 -4.72 -18.71
CA GLN A 105 -1.11 -3.86 -18.57
C GLN A 105 -1.40 -2.66 -17.65
N ASN A 106 -2.51 -1.96 -17.88
CA ASN A 106 -2.95 -0.87 -17.01
C ASN A 106 -3.18 -1.36 -15.59
N MET A 107 -3.80 -2.53 -15.39
CA MET A 107 -3.96 -3.13 -14.06
C MET A 107 -2.61 -3.33 -13.33
N GLY A 108 -1.57 -3.76 -14.05
CA GLY A 108 -0.21 -3.85 -13.50
C GLY A 108 0.38 -2.49 -13.15
N HIS A 109 0.20 -1.52 -14.05
CA HIS A 109 0.67 -0.14 -13.87
C HIS A 109 0.03 0.53 -12.65
N GLU A 110 -1.30 0.52 -12.56
CA GLU A 110 -2.06 1.09 -11.45
C GLU A 110 -1.68 0.43 -10.13
N ALA A 111 -1.52 -0.90 -10.09
CA ALA A 111 -1.10 -1.59 -8.88
C ALA A 111 0.31 -1.19 -8.41
N ALA A 112 1.19 -0.76 -9.31
CA ALA A 112 2.51 -0.22 -8.97
C ALA A 112 2.46 1.26 -8.57
N MET A 113 1.57 2.05 -9.16
CA MET A 113 1.41 3.48 -8.91
C MET A 113 0.58 3.80 -7.68
N HIS A 114 -0.31 2.92 -7.26
CA HIS A 114 -1.21 3.19 -6.13
C HIS A 114 -0.50 3.63 -4.82
N PRO A 115 0.66 3.05 -4.43
CA PRO A 115 1.43 3.58 -3.30
C PRO A 115 1.84 5.06 -3.46
N ASP A 116 2.12 5.53 -4.67
CA ASP A 116 2.47 6.93 -4.93
C ASP A 116 1.28 7.84 -4.63
N GLU A 117 0.06 7.46 -5.04
CA GLU A 117 -1.16 8.23 -4.74
C GLU A 117 -1.36 8.40 -3.23
N LEU A 118 -1.18 7.31 -2.48
CA LEU A 118 -1.30 7.31 -1.02
C LEU A 118 -0.22 8.19 -0.38
N VAL A 119 1.04 8.01 -0.77
CA VAL A 119 2.16 8.75 -0.18
C VAL A 119 2.09 10.24 -0.52
N PHE A 120 1.87 10.59 -1.79
CA PHE A 120 1.78 11.98 -2.22
C PHE A 120 0.51 12.67 -1.70
N GLY A 121 -0.58 11.93 -1.49
CA GLY A 121 -1.76 12.44 -0.81
C GLY A 121 -1.53 12.83 0.66
N LEU A 122 -0.52 12.26 1.32
CA LEU A 122 -0.16 12.60 2.71
C LEU A 122 0.73 13.84 2.81
N LEU A 123 1.56 14.12 1.81
CA LEU A 123 2.49 15.27 1.83
C LEU A 123 1.82 16.62 2.15
N PRO A 124 0.71 17.03 1.51
CA PRO A 124 0.07 18.30 1.85
C PRO A 124 -0.53 18.30 3.26
N GLN A 125 -0.91 17.14 3.78
CA GLN A 125 -1.49 17.00 5.13
C GLN A 125 -0.42 17.09 6.23
N GLY A 126 0.85 16.89 5.90
CA GLY A 126 1.97 17.00 6.86
C GLY A 126 2.10 18.39 7.50
N PHE A 127 1.50 19.43 6.91
CA PHE A 127 1.53 20.80 7.46
C PHE A 127 0.34 21.13 8.37
N THR A 128 -0.70 20.30 8.37
CA THR A 128 -1.98 20.61 9.05
C THR A 128 -2.42 19.53 10.02
N ALA A 129 -2.06 18.27 9.75
CA ALA A 129 -2.37 17.15 10.63
C ALA A 129 -1.43 17.15 11.84
N LEU A 130 -1.86 16.48 12.92
CA LEU A 130 -0.98 16.20 14.05
C LEU A 130 0.16 15.29 13.56
N CYS A 131 1.33 15.86 13.39
CA CYS A 131 2.56 15.16 13.06
C CYS A 131 3.43 15.03 14.30
N TYR A 132 4.21 13.96 14.33
CA TYR A 132 5.06 13.58 15.46
C TYR A 132 6.55 13.57 15.08
N ASP A 133 6.91 14.42 14.10
CA ASP A 133 8.27 14.82 13.71
C ASP A 133 9.01 15.43 14.90
#